data_AF-A0A1R0FWB8-F1
#
_entry.id   AF-A0A1R0FWB8-F1
#
_cell.length_a   1.000
_cell.length_b   1.000
_cell.length_c   1.000
_cell.angle_alpha   90.00
_cell.angle_beta   90.00
_cell.angle_gamma   90.00
#
_symmetry.space_group_name_H-M   'P 1'
#
loop_
_entity.id
_entity.type
_entity.pdbx_description
1 polymer ?
#
loop_
_entity_poly.entity_id
_entity_poly.type
_entity_poly.pdbx_seq_one_letter_code
_entity_poly.pdbx_strand_id
1 'polypeptide(L)' 'MKKLTDKQKSRLWEQRRNANFQASRRLEGVDIPRVTLSTEDALARLEELRGHYER' A
#
# COMPACT_ATOMS: atom_id res chain seq x y z
N MET A 1 19.00 21.81 -9.10
CA MET A 1 17.77 20.99 -8.95
C MET A 1 16.78 21.71 -8.05
N LYS A 2 15.51 21.86 -8.45
CA LYS A 2 14.47 22.45 -7.60
C LYS A 2 14.03 21.42 -6.56
N LYS A 3 14.06 21.78 -5.28
CA LYS A 3 13.73 20.87 -4.17
C LYS A 3 12.22 20.61 -4.16
N LEU A 4 11.83 19.34 -3.99
CA LEU A 4 10.42 18.97 -3.83
C LEU A 4 9.89 19.48 -2.49
N THR A 5 8.66 19.98 -2.49
CA THR A 5 7.92 20.27 -1.27
C THR A 5 7.48 18.98 -0.59
N ASP A 6 7.17 19.04 0.70
CA ASP A 6 6.75 17.85 1.43
C ASP A 6 5.43 17.29 0.89
N LYS A 7 4.49 18.16 0.48
CA LYS A 7 3.26 17.75 -0.21
C LYS A 7 3.55 16.98 -1.52
N GLN A 8 4.57 17.39 -2.27
CA GLN A 8 4.97 16.69 -3.50
C GLN A 8 5.57 15.32 -3.19
N LYS A 9 6.38 15.20 -2.13
CA LYS A 9 6.95 13.93 -1.68
C LYS A 9 5.87 12.96 -1.21
N SER A 10 4.94 13.42 -0.36
CA SER A 10 3.84 12.58 0.14
C SER A 10 2.97 12.06 -1.01
N ARG A 11 2.62 12.93 -1.97
CA ARG A 11 1.85 12.53 -3.14
C ARG A 11 2.58 11.49 -4.00
N LEU A 12 3.90 11.66 -4.19
CA LEU A 12 4.70 10.69 -4.94
C LEU A 12 4.76 9.32 -4.23
N TRP A 13 4.87 9.33 -2.90
CA TRP A 13 4.83 8.13 -2.09
C TRP A 13 3.49 7.40 -2.21
N GLU A 14 2.37 8.10 -2.01
CA GLU A 14 1.02 7.54 -2.12
C GLU A 14 0.77 6.89 -3.48
N GLN A 15 1.23 7.52 -4.57
CA GLN A 15 1.10 6.98 -5.93
C GLN A 15 1.85 5.66 -6.14
N ARG A 16 2.96 5.44 -5.41
CA ARG A 16 3.87 4.32 -5.66
C ARG A 16 3.82 3.22 -4.62
N ARG A 17 3.44 3.52 -3.37
CA ARG A 17 3.57 2.60 -2.22
C ARG A 17 3.01 1.19 -2.48
N ASN A 18 1.83 1.06 -3.07
CA ASN A 18 1.20 -0.25 -3.30
C ASN A 18 1.86 -1.04 -4.44
N ALA A 19 2.30 -0.34 -5.50
CA ALA A 19 3.03 -0.98 -6.59
C ALA A 19 4.42 -1.44 -6.13
N ASN A 20 5.09 -0.62 -5.33
CA ASN A 20 6.38 -0.95 -4.73
C ASN A 20 6.25 -2.15 -3.78
N PHE A 21 5.21 -2.19 -2.94
CA PHE A 21 4.98 -3.33 -2.05
C PHE A 21 4.76 -4.63 -2.83
N GLN A 22 3.93 -4.60 -3.88
CA GLN A 22 3.74 -5.76 -4.76
C GLN A 22 5.06 -6.22 -5.39
N ALA A 23 5.84 -5.29 -5.95
CA ALA A 23 7.15 -5.61 -6.54
C ALA A 23 8.13 -6.16 -5.50
N SER A 24 8.13 -5.62 -4.27
CA SER A 24 8.95 -6.11 -3.17
C SER A 24 8.62 -7.56 -2.82
N ARG A 25 7.33 -7.92 -2.76
CA ARG A 25 6.92 -9.31 -2.46
C ARG A 25 7.33 -10.29 -3.55
N ARG A 26 7.38 -9.85 -4.81
CA ARG A 26 7.93 -10.67 -5.91
C ARG A 26 9.42 -10.97 -5.75
N LEU A 27 10.20 -10.09 -5.11
CA LEU A 27 11.61 -10.37 -4.79
C LEU A 27 11.75 -11.52 -3.78
N GLU A 28 10.73 -11.75 -2.97
CA GLU A 28 10.62 -12.87 -2.03
C GLU A 28 9.96 -14.12 -2.67
N GLY A 29 9.68 -14.08 -3.98
CA GLY A 29 8.98 -15.17 -4.69
C GLY A 29 7.48 -15.24 -4.41
N VAL A 30 6.90 -14.22 -3.78
CA VAL A 30 5.49 -14.18 -3.42
C VAL A 30 4.72 -13.31 -4.42
N ASP A 31 3.80 -13.91 -5.18
CA ASP A 31 2.89 -13.18 -6.07
C ASP A 31 1.58 -12.83 -5.35
N ILE A 32 1.28 -11.54 -5.28
CA ILE A 32 0.07 -11.01 -4.64
C ILE A 32 -0.62 -9.99 -5.55
N PRO A 33 -1.97 -9.89 -5.48
CA PRO A 33 -2.70 -8.83 -6.14
C PRO A 33 -2.25 -7.45 -5.67
N ARG A 34 -2.27 -6.47 -6.59
CA ARG A 34 -1.96 -5.08 -6.24
C ARG A 34 -3.11 -4.50 -5.43
N VAL A 35 -2.78 -3.88 -4.30
CA VAL A 35 -3.77 -3.12 -3.52
C VAL A 35 -4.12 -1.83 -4.26
N THR A 36 -5.41 -1.65 -4.57
CA THR A 36 -5.97 -0.45 -5.23
C THR A 36 -6.90 0.35 -4.31
N LEU A 37 -7.09 -0.11 -3.07
CA LEU A 37 -7.94 0.53 -2.08
C LEU A 37 -7.40 1.90 -1.66
N SER A 38 -8.31 2.79 -1.28
CA SER A 38 -7.98 4.00 -0.53
C SER A 38 -7.38 3.62 0.84
N THR A 39 -6.84 4.60 1.57
CA THR A 39 -6.30 4.33 2.91
C THR A 39 -7.43 3.89 3.86
N GLU A 40 -8.57 4.55 3.76
CA GLU A 40 -9.76 4.33 4.57
C GLU A 40 -10.34 2.94 4.30
N ASP A 41 -10.52 2.57 3.04
CA ASP A 41 -11.03 1.25 2.66
C ASP A 41 -10.07 0.12 3.05
N ALA A 42 -8.76 0.36 2.96
CA ALA A 42 -7.76 -0.61 3.40
C ALA A 42 -7.84 -0.86 4.92
N LEU A 43 -8.07 0.19 5.72
CA LEU A 43 -8.25 0.05 7.17
C LEU A 43 -9.53 -0.72 7.51
N ALA A 44 -10.65 -0.40 6.86
CA ALA A 44 -11.90 -1.13 7.04
C ALA A 44 -11.72 -2.62 6.69
N ARG A 45 -11.04 -2.90 5.57
CA ARG A 45 -10.76 -4.27 5.14
C ARG A 45 -9.86 -5.04 6.11
N LEU A 46 -8.88 -4.37 6.74
CA LEU A 46 -8.04 -4.99 7.75
C LEU A 46 -8.84 -5.42 8.98
N GLU A 47 -9.80 -4.61 9.42
CA GLU A 47 -10.65 -4.94 10.57
C GLU A 47 -11.54 -6.15 10.28
N GLU A 48 -12.14 -6.22 9.09
CA GLU A 48 -12.89 -7.40 8.64
C GLU A 48 -12.02 -8.67 8.64
N LEU A 49 -10.78 -8.56 8.14
CA LEU A 49 -9.85 -9.68 8.07
C LEU A 49 -9.44 -10.16 9.47
N ARG A 50 -9.16 -9.26 10.41
CA ARG A 50 -8.88 -9.63 11.81
C ARG A 50 -10.06 -10.41 12.39
N GLY A 51 -11.27 -9.87 12.27
CA GLY A 51 -12.49 -10.53 12.77
C GLY A 51 -12.80 -11.88 12.11
N HIS A 52 -12.25 -12.16 10.92
CA HIS A 52 -12.38 -13.44 10.22
C HIS A 52 -11.33 -14.47 10.69
N TYR A 53 -10.08 -14.05 10.91
CA TYR A 53 -8.96 -14.95 11.21
C TYR A 53 -8.63 -15.10 12.69
N GLU A 54 -9.09 -14.19 13.56
CA GLU A 54 -8.86 -14.24 15.01
C GLU A 54 -9.94 -15.02 15.79
N ARG A 55 -10.92 -15.62 15.10
CA ARG A 55 -11.87 -16.59 15.68
C ARG A 55 -11.30 -18.00 15.65
#